data_AF-A0A550GS27-F1
#
_entry.id   AF-A0A550GS27-F1
#
_cell.length_a   1.000
_cell.length_b   1.000
_cell.length_c   1.000
_cell.angle_alpha   90.00
_cell.angle_beta   90.00
_cell.angle_gamma   90.00
#
_symmetry.space_group_name_H-M   'P 1'
#
loop_
_entity.id
_entity.type
_entity.pdbx_description
1 polymer ?
#
loop_
_entity_poly.entity_id
_entity_poly.type
_entity_poly.pdbx_seq_one_letter_code
_entity_poly.pdbx_strand_id
1 'polypeptide(L)'
;MIHRFGNRIDELEVVVREIAIDITTGTFVERLSPEELWEKTNERVSLVSDLIDELKEYLLVLKPESVPTFQRHVNGIHERLDVFQETLKMDADREHRSQVSIDELRQALVEISDFISICRETGEEPSSVINEILALKENQATDAPPVTQGRMGPLGDLLRGAQASQGRLEELQA
;
A
#
# COMPACT_ATOMS: atom_id res chain seq x y z
N MET A 1 -5.50 -6.07 -4.71
CA MET A 1 -5.88 -4.79 -4.11
C MET A 1 -5.61 -4.85 -2.61
N ILE A 2 -6.39 -5.61 -1.82
CA ILE A 2 -6.19 -5.73 -0.36
C ILE A 2 -4.76 -6.11 0.04
N HIS A 3 -4.17 -7.12 -0.61
CA HIS A 3 -2.77 -7.49 -0.33
C HIS A 3 -1.78 -6.34 -0.57
N ARG A 4 -1.99 -5.54 -1.63
CA ARG A 4 -1.12 -4.38 -1.91
C ARG A 4 -1.35 -3.25 -0.91
N PHE A 5 -2.60 -3.02 -0.52
CA PHE A 5 -2.95 -2.07 0.53
C PHE A 5 -2.28 -2.45 1.85
N GLY A 6 -2.39 -3.72 2.28
CA GLY A 6 -1.69 -4.23 3.48
C GLY A 6 -0.18 -4.03 3.42
N ASN A 7 0.46 -4.38 2.31
CA ASN A 7 1.91 -4.16 2.14
C ASN A 7 2.31 -2.68 2.28
N ARG A 8 1.48 -1.74 1.82
CA ARG A 8 1.75 -0.30 1.97
C ARG A 8 1.56 0.20 3.41
N ILE A 9 0.61 -0.37 4.14
CA ILE A 9 0.46 -0.10 5.58
C ILE A 9 1.73 -0.55 6.32
N ASP A 10 2.22 -1.75 6.03
CA ASP A 10 3.41 -2.30 6.68
C ASP A 10 4.67 -1.49 6.34
N GLU A 11 4.80 -1.04 5.09
CA GLU A 11 5.89 -0.16 4.66
C GLU A 11 5.86 1.18 5.38
N LEU A 12 4.69 1.82 5.49
CA LEU A 12 4.52 3.06 6.24
C LEU A 12 4.89 2.86 7.72
N GLU A 13 4.44 1.77 8.33
CA GLU A 13 4.72 1.47 9.73
C GLU A 13 6.23 1.28 9.99
N VAL A 14 6.95 0.62 9.07
CA VAL A 14 8.41 0.47 9.16
C VAL A 14 9.09 1.83 9.16
N VAL A 15 8.78 2.69 8.19
CA VAL A 15 9.42 4.02 8.07
C VAL A 15 9.12 4.88 9.29
N VAL A 16 7.87 4.92 9.75
CA VAL A 16 7.44 5.65 10.95
C VAL A 16 8.19 5.18 12.20
N ARG A 17 8.33 3.86 12.35
CA ARG A 17 9.06 3.25 13.47
C ARG A 17 10.55 3.61 13.44
N GLU A 18 11.18 3.60 12.28
CA GLU A 18 12.58 4.00 12.13
C GLU A 18 12.80 5.48 12.51
N ILE A 19 11.92 6.38 12.08
CA ILE A 19 11.97 7.79 12.50
C ILE A 19 11.80 7.89 14.01
N ALA A 20 10.82 7.19 14.60
CA ALA A 20 10.60 7.21 16.05
C ALA A 20 11.81 6.68 16.85
N ILE A 21 12.49 5.63 16.35
CA ILE A 21 13.73 5.12 16.94
C ILE A 21 14.82 6.18 16.89
N ASP A 22 15.01 6.86 15.76
CA ASP A 22 16.02 7.92 15.65
C ASP A 22 15.74 9.11 16.58
N ILE A 23 14.47 9.44 16.83
CA ILE A 23 14.07 10.47 17.81
C ILE A 23 14.42 10.01 19.24
N THR A 24 14.08 8.76 19.59
CA THR A 24 14.20 8.25 20.97
C THR A 24 15.63 7.85 21.35
N THR A 25 16.42 7.36 20.40
CA THR A 25 17.84 7.04 20.61
C THR A 25 18.73 8.28 20.63
N GLY A 26 18.17 9.45 20.33
CA GLY A 26 18.92 10.68 20.21
C GLY A 26 19.79 10.71 18.96
N THR A 27 19.52 9.91 17.92
CA THR A 27 20.14 10.13 16.60
C THR A 27 19.73 11.51 16.08
N PHE A 28 18.48 11.91 16.31
CA PHE A 28 18.03 13.29 16.24
C PHE A 28 18.23 13.95 17.61
N VAL A 29 19.48 14.15 18.03
CA VAL A 29 19.75 14.95 19.23
C VAL A 29 19.17 16.35 19.03
N GLU A 30 18.60 16.95 20.07
CA GLU A 30 18.22 18.38 20.13
C GLU A 30 19.37 19.35 19.75
N ARG A 31 20.60 18.83 19.63
CA ARG A 31 21.82 19.56 19.23
C ARG A 31 22.16 19.48 17.75
N LEU A 32 21.42 18.70 16.94
CA LEU A 32 21.62 18.72 15.49
C LEU A 32 21.23 20.09 14.93
N SER A 33 22.03 20.57 13.98
CA SER A 33 21.64 21.74 13.21
C SER A 33 20.40 21.43 12.36
N PRO A 34 19.57 22.45 12.03
CA PRO A 34 18.43 22.26 11.14
C PRO A 34 18.81 21.66 9.77
N GLU A 35 20.01 21.96 9.28
CA GLU A 35 20.56 21.43 8.02
C GLU A 35 20.82 19.91 8.12
N GLU A 36 21.49 19.46 9.18
CA GLU A 36 21.76 18.03 9.42
C GLU A 36 20.48 17.24 9.71
N LEU A 37 19.54 17.83 10.45
CA LEU A 37 18.24 17.23 10.73
C LEU A 37 17.46 17.05 9.43
N TRP A 38 17.44 18.06 8.55
CA TRP A 38 16.80 17.97 7.25
C TRP A 38 17.44 16.91 6.34
N GLU A 39 18.77 16.88 6.22
CA GLU A 39 19.46 15.88 5.39
C GLU A 39 19.14 14.44 5.82
N LYS A 40 18.97 14.20 7.12
CA LYS A 40 18.65 12.86 7.65
C LYS A 40 17.18 12.49 7.55
N THR A 41 16.27 13.45 7.50
CA THR A 41 14.82 13.22 7.60
C THR A 41 14.10 13.37 6.27
N ASN A 42 14.61 14.18 5.33
CA ASN A 42 13.86 14.59 4.14
C ASN A 42 13.32 13.42 3.30
N GLU A 43 14.13 12.40 3.04
CA GLU A 43 13.78 11.27 2.19
C GLU A 43 12.70 10.43 2.84
N ARG A 44 12.82 10.21 4.15
CA ARG A 44 11.84 9.44 4.93
C ARG A 44 10.54 10.20 5.11
N VAL A 45 10.60 11.51 5.33
CA VAL A 45 9.40 12.37 5.40
C VAL A 45 8.68 12.41 4.04
N SER A 46 9.42 12.53 2.94
CA SER A 46 8.84 12.47 1.60
C SER A 46 8.19 11.11 1.33
N LEU A 47 8.86 10.01 1.69
CA LEU A 47 8.32 8.66 1.55
C LEU A 47 7.05 8.46 2.39
N VAL A 48 7.01 8.98 3.61
CA VAL A 48 5.83 8.98 4.46
C VAL A 48 4.67 9.70 3.78
N SER A 49 4.88 10.91 3.26
CA SER A 49 3.86 11.66 2.53
C SER A 49 3.32 10.89 1.32
N ASP A 50 4.20 10.30 0.51
CA ASP A 50 3.82 9.52 -0.66
C ASP A 50 3.00 8.28 -0.30
N LEU A 51 3.39 7.56 0.77
CA LEU A 51 2.68 6.39 1.26
C LEU A 51 1.30 6.75 1.83
N ILE A 52 1.18 7.87 2.55
CA ILE A 52 -0.10 8.36 3.05
C ILE A 52 -1.04 8.68 1.90
N ASP A 53 -0.54 9.33 0.84
CA ASP A 53 -1.35 9.62 -0.34
C ASP A 53 -1.74 8.35 -1.11
N GLU A 54 -0.84 7.37 -1.26
CA GLU A 54 -1.20 6.07 -1.88
C GLU A 54 -2.25 5.33 -1.05
N LEU A 55 -2.13 5.32 0.29
CA LEU A 55 -3.08 4.69 1.20
C LEU A 55 -4.45 5.39 1.18
N LYS A 56 -4.47 6.72 1.11
CA LYS A 56 -5.70 7.50 0.95
C LYS A 56 -6.48 7.01 -0.28
N GLU A 57 -5.84 6.87 -1.43
CA GLU A 57 -6.53 6.42 -2.64
C GLU A 57 -7.17 5.03 -2.48
N TYR A 58 -6.51 4.12 -1.74
CA TYR A 58 -7.12 2.83 -1.40
C TYR A 58 -8.34 2.99 -0.47
N LEU A 59 -8.24 3.84 0.56
CA LEU A 59 -9.33 4.09 1.50
C LEU A 59 -10.58 4.65 0.83
N LEU A 60 -10.41 5.59 -0.12
CA LEU A 60 -11.52 6.18 -0.88
C LEU A 60 -12.29 5.11 -1.67
N VAL A 61 -11.61 4.04 -2.11
CA VAL A 61 -12.22 2.90 -2.81
C VAL A 61 -12.87 1.93 -1.84
N LEU A 62 -12.19 1.59 -0.73
CA LEU A 62 -12.65 0.56 0.21
C LEU A 62 -13.85 1.02 1.03
N LYS A 63 -13.87 2.28 1.44
CA LYS A 63 -14.87 2.84 2.37
C LYS A 63 -15.27 4.28 1.99
N PRO A 64 -15.94 4.47 0.83
CA PRO A 64 -16.28 5.79 0.30
C PRO A 64 -17.19 6.63 1.23
N GLU A 65 -17.92 6.00 2.14
CA GLU A 65 -18.74 6.67 3.15
C GLU A 65 -17.90 7.42 4.21
N SER A 66 -16.63 7.05 4.38
CA SER A 66 -15.72 7.63 5.38
C SER A 66 -14.72 8.63 4.80
N VAL A 67 -14.90 9.04 3.53
CA VAL A 67 -14.03 9.99 2.81
C VAL A 67 -13.73 11.27 3.61
N PRO A 68 -14.72 11.97 4.21
CA PRO A 68 -14.43 13.20 4.96
C PRO A 68 -13.49 12.96 6.15
N THR A 69 -13.62 11.80 6.80
CA THR A 69 -12.76 11.40 7.91
C THR A 69 -11.34 11.17 7.41
N PHE A 70 -11.16 10.40 6.35
CA PHE A 70 -9.84 10.12 5.79
C PHE A 70 -9.12 11.40 5.34
N GLN A 71 -9.83 12.30 4.65
CA GLN A 71 -9.28 13.59 4.24
C GLN A 71 -8.84 14.44 5.44
N ARG A 72 -9.61 14.45 6.53
CA ARG A 72 -9.23 15.18 7.75
C ARG A 72 -7.92 14.65 8.34
N HIS A 73 -7.76 13.34 8.43
CA HIS A 73 -6.52 12.74 8.95
C HIS A 73 -5.33 13.02 8.03
N VAL A 74 -5.48 12.80 6.72
CA VAL A 74 -4.40 13.03 5.76
C VAL A 74 -3.97 14.49 5.73
N ASN A 75 -4.92 15.42 5.73
CA ASN A 75 -4.61 16.85 5.75
C ASN A 75 -3.91 17.26 7.05
N GLY A 76 -4.37 16.76 8.21
CA GLY A 76 -3.73 17.05 9.50
C GLY A 76 -2.27 16.57 9.57
N ILE A 77 -2.00 15.38 9.02
CA ILE A 77 -0.64 14.86 8.93
C ILE A 77 0.22 15.75 8.02
N HIS A 78 -0.26 16.04 6.80
CA HIS A 78 0.47 16.90 5.86
C HIS A 78 0.73 18.29 6.43
N GLU A 79 -0.26 18.90 7.10
CA GLU A 79 -0.09 20.19 7.78
C GLU A 79 1.05 20.15 8.81
N ARG A 80 1.16 19.09 9.62
CA ARG A 80 2.27 19.00 10.59
C ARG A 80 3.61 18.73 9.93
N LEU A 81 3.65 17.91 8.88
CA LEU A 81 4.88 17.69 8.12
C LEU A 81 5.34 18.99 7.45
N ASP A 82 4.41 19.80 6.94
CA ASP A 82 4.70 21.12 6.38
C ASP A 82 5.22 22.08 7.47
N VAL A 83 4.57 22.15 8.64
CA VAL A 83 5.05 22.98 9.76
C VAL A 83 6.43 22.53 10.24
N PHE A 84 6.72 21.22 10.28
CA PHE A 84 8.07 20.70 10.54
C PHE A 84 9.08 21.26 9.53
N GLN A 85 8.78 21.18 8.24
CA GLN A 85 9.66 21.67 7.18
C GLN A 85 9.85 23.20 7.22
N GLU A 86 8.79 23.94 7.46
CA GLU A 86 8.80 25.40 7.56
C GLU A 86 9.62 25.84 8.76
N THR A 87 9.41 25.20 9.92
CA THR A 87 10.16 25.48 11.15
C THR A 87 11.65 25.34 10.92
N LEU A 88 12.10 24.28 10.22
CA LEU A 88 13.52 24.09 9.87
C LEU A 88 14.10 25.24 9.03
N LYS A 89 13.27 25.92 8.23
CA LYS A 89 13.66 27.00 7.31
C LYS A 89 13.54 28.41 7.90
N MET A 90 12.86 28.61 9.03
CA MET A 90 12.62 29.94 9.63
C MET A 90 13.91 30.60 10.13
N ASP A 91 14.03 31.92 10.02
CA ASP A 91 15.12 32.71 10.63
C ASP A 91 14.87 32.93 12.14
N ALA A 92 15.14 31.90 12.94
CA ALA A 92 15.12 31.92 14.41
C ALA A 92 16.35 31.23 15.01
N ASP A 93 16.55 31.30 16.33
CA ASP A 93 17.65 30.62 17.04
C ASP A 93 17.69 29.12 16.70
N ARG A 94 18.87 28.63 16.29
CA ARG A 94 19.05 27.28 15.72
C ARG A 94 18.62 26.15 16.65
N GLU A 95 18.92 26.25 17.94
CA GLU A 95 18.62 25.22 18.94
C GLU A 95 17.11 25.17 19.25
N HIS A 96 16.49 26.33 19.42
CA HIS A 96 15.04 26.43 19.60
C HIS A 96 14.28 25.90 18.38
N ARG A 97 14.78 26.16 17.17
CA ARG A 97 14.22 25.65 15.91
C ARG A 97 14.24 24.12 15.82
N SER A 98 15.39 23.52 16.14
CA SER A 98 15.57 22.07 16.13
C SER A 98 14.56 21.41 17.07
N GLN A 99 14.42 21.93 18.30
CA GLN A 99 13.47 21.42 19.28
C GLN A 99 12.02 21.46 18.78
N VAL A 100 11.55 22.64 18.35
CA VAL A 100 10.17 22.81 17.91
C VAL A 100 9.87 21.93 16.69
N SER A 101 10.82 21.83 15.75
CA SER A 101 10.66 20.95 14.59
C SER A 101 10.55 19.47 14.98
N ILE A 102 11.38 19.00 15.93
CA ILE A 102 11.31 17.61 16.41
C ILE A 102 9.97 17.34 17.10
N ASP A 103 9.44 18.31 17.86
CA ASP A 103 8.14 18.17 18.51
C ASP A 103 6.98 18.09 17.52
N GLU A 104 7.01 18.88 16.43
CA GLU A 104 6.03 18.76 15.33
C GLU A 104 6.14 17.41 14.62
N LEU A 105 7.37 16.93 14.37
CA LEU A 105 7.59 15.60 13.80
C LEU A 105 7.07 14.50 14.72
N ARG A 106 7.30 14.58 16.04
CA ARG A 106 6.73 13.65 17.02
C ARG A 106 5.21 13.63 16.96
N GLN A 107 4.58 14.80 16.88
CA GLN A 107 3.14 14.91 16.82
C GLN A 107 2.57 14.33 15.51
N ALA A 108 3.27 14.53 14.38
CA ALA A 108 2.92 13.90 13.10
C ALA A 108 2.98 12.37 13.19
N LEU A 109 4.02 11.80 13.82
CA LEU A 109 4.15 10.34 13.98
C LEU A 109 3.01 9.72 14.80
N VAL A 110 2.49 10.44 15.80
CA VAL A 110 1.32 10.02 16.57
C VAL A 110 0.08 9.94 15.66
N GLU A 111 -0.18 10.99 14.89
CA GLU A 111 -1.32 10.99 13.96
C GLU A 111 -1.19 9.94 12.85
N ILE A 112 0.03 9.68 12.38
CA ILE A 112 0.28 8.64 11.39
C ILE A 112 -0.01 7.26 12.00
N SER A 113 0.31 7.04 13.28
CA SER A 113 -0.02 5.79 13.97
C SER A 113 -1.53 5.59 14.11
N ASP A 114 -2.28 6.67 14.40
CA ASP A 114 -3.74 6.64 14.40
C ASP A 114 -4.29 6.35 12.99
N PHE A 115 -3.72 6.99 11.96
CA PHE A 115 -4.09 6.75 10.56
C PHE A 115 -3.80 5.31 10.10
N ILE A 116 -2.68 4.71 10.51
CA ILE A 116 -2.38 3.29 10.26
C ILE A 116 -3.46 2.40 10.87
N SER A 117 -3.91 2.71 12.08
CA SER A 117 -4.99 1.95 12.74
C SER A 117 -6.28 2.02 11.92
N ILE A 118 -6.66 3.21 11.46
CA ILE A 118 -7.81 3.41 10.56
C ILE A 118 -7.66 2.63 9.24
N CYS A 119 -6.44 2.58 8.70
CA CYS A 119 -6.16 1.80 7.49
C CYS A 119 -6.37 0.31 7.71
N ARG A 120 -5.89 -0.24 8.84
CA ARG A 120 -6.07 -1.65 9.19
C ARG A 120 -7.54 -1.99 9.39
N GLU A 121 -8.26 -1.17 10.17
CA GLU A 121 -9.71 -1.32 10.38
C GLU A 121 -10.49 -1.31 9.05
N THR A 122 -10.14 -0.39 8.14
CA THR A 122 -10.80 -0.31 6.82
C THR A 122 -10.45 -1.49 5.92
N GLY A 123 -9.25 -2.05 6.06
CA GLY A 123 -8.83 -3.25 5.32
C GLY A 123 -9.55 -4.52 5.81
N GLU A 124 -9.84 -4.61 7.10
CA GLU A 124 -10.59 -5.72 7.72
C GLU A 124 -12.10 -5.60 7.49
N GLU A 125 -12.64 -4.38 7.54
CA GLU A 125 -14.05 -4.08 7.32
C GLU A 125 -14.28 -3.02 6.23
N PRO A 126 -14.06 -3.38 4.93
CA PRO A 126 -14.49 -2.56 3.80
C PRO A 126 -16.01 -2.34 3.80
N SER A 127 -16.47 -1.37 3.02
CA SER A 127 -17.91 -1.15 2.83
C SER A 127 -18.60 -2.42 2.30
N SER A 128 -19.87 -2.62 2.69
CA SER A 128 -20.63 -3.85 2.34
C SER A 128 -20.58 -4.18 0.85
N VAL A 129 -20.78 -3.17 0.01
CA VAL A 129 -20.78 -3.32 -1.46
C VAL A 129 -19.40 -3.75 -1.97
N ILE A 130 -18.33 -3.17 -1.43
CA ILE A 130 -16.96 -3.54 -1.83
C ILE A 130 -16.63 -4.95 -1.36
N ASN A 131 -17.05 -5.33 -0.16
CA ASN A 131 -16.90 -6.70 0.34
C ASN A 131 -17.62 -7.72 -0.57
N GLU A 132 -18.84 -7.43 -0.99
CA GLU A 132 -19.57 -8.28 -1.95
C GLU A 132 -18.83 -8.39 -3.28
N ILE A 133 -18.32 -7.28 -3.82
CA ILE A 133 -17.53 -7.26 -5.07
C ILE A 133 -16.25 -8.10 -4.93
N LEU A 134 -15.56 -7.99 -3.80
CA LEU A 134 -14.33 -8.75 -3.52
C LEU A 134 -14.63 -10.25 -3.43
N ALA A 135 -15.69 -10.64 -2.70
CA ALA A 135 -16.13 -12.02 -2.58
C ALA A 135 -16.54 -12.62 -3.93
N LEU A 136 -17.26 -11.86 -4.76
CA LEU A 136 -17.61 -12.29 -6.13
C LEU A 136 -16.38 -12.52 -6.99
N LYS A 137 -15.37 -11.64 -6.89
CA LYS A 137 -14.13 -11.77 -7.65
C LYS A 137 -13.30 -12.99 -7.22
N GLU A 138 -13.27 -13.28 -5.93
CA GLU A 138 -12.61 -14.47 -5.38
C GLU A 138 -13.32 -15.76 -5.81
N ASN A 139 -14.65 -15.76 -5.79
CA ASN A 139 -15.47 -16.88 -6.27
C ASN A 139 -15.33 -17.08 -7.79
N GLN A 140 -15.26 -16.02 -8.60
CA GLN A 140 -14.99 -16.15 -10.04
C GLN A 140 -13.58 -16.68 -10.36
N ALA A 141 -12.59 -16.40 -9.52
CA ALA A 141 -11.26 -17.01 -9.64
C ALA A 141 -11.29 -18.52 -9.33
N THR A 142 -12.27 -18.97 -8.54
CA THR A 142 -12.42 -20.36 -8.10
C THR A 142 -13.40 -21.16 -8.99
N ASP A 143 -14.36 -20.49 -9.63
CA ASP A 143 -15.43 -21.07 -10.44
C ASP A 143 -15.16 -21.00 -11.95
N ALA A 144 -13.90 -20.76 -12.36
CA ALA A 144 -13.48 -21.15 -13.69
C ALA A 144 -13.65 -22.67 -13.78
N PRO A 145 -14.58 -23.21 -14.60
CA PRO A 145 -14.72 -24.65 -14.71
C PRO A 145 -13.35 -25.17 -15.16
N PRO A 146 -12.80 -26.23 -14.54
CA PRO A 146 -11.69 -26.92 -15.19
C PRO A 146 -12.22 -27.26 -16.58
N VAL A 147 -11.62 -26.71 -17.62
CA VAL A 147 -11.83 -27.20 -18.98
C VAL A 147 -11.64 -28.70 -18.86
N THR A 148 -12.76 -29.41 -18.89
CA THR A 148 -12.86 -30.76 -18.38
C THR A 148 -11.91 -31.58 -19.23
N GLN A 149 -10.82 -32.06 -18.62
CA GLN A 149 -9.89 -33.00 -19.26
C GLN A 149 -10.65 -34.22 -19.81
N GLY A 150 -11.87 -34.50 -19.32
CA GLY A 150 -12.80 -35.49 -19.88
C GLY A 150 -13.33 -35.21 -21.30
N ARG A 151 -13.26 -33.97 -21.81
CA ARG A 151 -13.63 -33.65 -23.21
C ARG A 151 -12.47 -33.75 -24.19
N MET A 152 -11.23 -33.82 -23.71
CA MET A 152 -10.04 -34.03 -24.57
C MET A 152 -9.80 -35.49 -24.94
N GLY A 153 -10.28 -36.44 -24.13
CA GLY A 153 -10.19 -37.89 -24.43
C GLY A 153 -10.84 -38.27 -25.77
N PRO A 154 -12.15 -37.94 -25.98
CA PRO A 154 -12.84 -38.26 -27.22
C PRO A 154 -12.22 -37.61 -28.46
N LEU A 155 -11.64 -36.42 -28.32
CA LEU A 155 -10.96 -35.72 -29.42
C LEU A 155 -9.62 -36.38 -29.78
N GLY A 156 -8.88 -36.90 -28.79
CA GLY A 156 -7.66 -37.65 -29.02
C GLY A 156 -7.90 -38.99 -29.73
N ASP A 157 -9.00 -39.67 -29.42
CA ASP A 157 -9.38 -40.92 -30.08
C ASP A 157 -9.86 -40.69 -31.51
N LEU A 158 -10.59 -39.60 -31.76
CA LEU A 158 -11.01 -39.19 -33.11
C LEU A 158 -9.82 -38.79 -33.99
N LEU A 159 -8.83 -38.06 -33.44
CA LEU A 159 -7.60 -37.71 -34.16
C LEU A 159 -6.76 -38.94 -34.50
N ARG A 160 -6.61 -39.88 -33.55
CA ARG A 160 -5.87 -41.13 -33.77
C ARG A 160 -6.56 -42.02 -34.82
N GLY A 161 -7.89 -42.08 -34.79
CA GLY A 161 -8.70 -42.76 -35.80
C GLY A 161 -8.57 -42.15 -37.20
N ALA A 162 -8.52 -40.82 -37.30
CA ALA A 162 -8.35 -40.11 -38.57
C ALA A 162 -6.93 -40.27 -39.15
N GLN A 163 -5.90 -40.30 -38.32
CA GLN A 163 -4.52 -40.55 -38.77
C GLN A 163 -4.32 -42.00 -39.22
N ALA A 164 -4.93 -42.96 -38.54
CA ALA A 164 -4.88 -44.37 -38.92
C ALA A 164 -5.61 -44.65 -40.25
N SER A 165 -6.67 -43.90 -40.57
CA SER A 165 -7.36 -44.04 -41.86
C SER A 165 -6.63 -43.35 -43.01
N GLN A 166 -5.91 -42.25 -42.77
CA GLN A 166 -5.04 -41.62 -43.78
C GLN A 166 -3.85 -42.50 -44.17
N GLY A 167 -3.14 -43.11 -43.20
CA GLY A 167 -2.02 -44.01 -43.52
C GLY A 167 -2.43 -45.25 -44.31
N ARG A 168 -3.65 -45.76 -44.09
CA ARG A 168 -4.19 -46.92 -44.81
C ARG A 168 -4.60 -46.61 -46.25
N LEU A 169 -4.94 -45.36 -46.55
CA LEU A 169 -5.24 -44.89 -47.90
C LEU A 169 -3.96 -44.70 -48.72
N GLU A 170 -2.86 -44.33 -48.07
CA GLU A 170 -1.54 -44.19 -48.72
C GLU A 170 -0.93 -45.55 -49.07
N GLU A 171 -1.13 -46.59 -48.25
CA GLU A 171 -0.67 -47.96 -48.54
C GLU A 171 -1.44 -48.67 -49.67
N LEU A 172 -2.66 -48.22 -49.99
CA LEU A 172 -3.48 -48.75 -51.09
C LEU A 172 -3.23 -48.04 -52.44
N GLN A 173 -2.39 -46.99 -52.45
CA GLN A 173 -2.02 -46.21 -53.63
C GLN A 173 -0.55 -46.42 -54.08
N ALA A 174 0.19 -47.35 -53.44
CA ALA A 174 1.52 -47.80 -53.85
C ALA A 174 1.45 -49.18 -54.54
#